data_AF-A0A7C4DM53-F1
#
_entry.id   AF-A0A7C4DM53-F1
#
_cell.length_a   1.000
_cell.length_b   1.000
_cell.length_c   1.000
_cell.angle_alpha   90.00
_cell.angle_beta   90.00
_cell.angle_gamma   90.00
#
_symmetry.space_group_name_H-M   'P 1'
#
loop_
_entity.id
_entity.type
_entity.pdbx_description
1 polymer ?
#
loop_
_entity_poly.entity_id
_entity_poly.type
_entity_poly.pdbx_seq_one_letter_code
_entity_poly.pdbx_strand_id
1 'polypeptide(L)'
;MSDDLSGLVLAVDPKHFQSADSLSKNWKNGHNDLVAFATNLHERFPMCAVGGVIAMPEWASSESILRQMHGICSRSIPRDRPVNAYGKFEGFALVVYDERGELVWPTPLPPHSPLHPSSAFQTLAEKVYSRTLAIV
;
A
#
# COMPACT_ATOMS: atom_id res chain seq x y z
N MET A 1 20.05 0.45 32.26
CA MET A 1 20.51 1.02 30.98
C MET A 1 20.80 -0.12 30.02
N SER A 2 19.91 -0.35 29.06
CA SER A 2 20.25 -0.84 27.72
C SER A 2 19.01 -0.63 26.82
N ASP A 3 19.04 0.48 26.10
CA ASP A 3 18.39 0.77 24.81
C ASP A 3 16.91 0.42 24.62
N ASP A 4 16.06 1.34 25.09
CA ASP A 4 14.66 1.57 24.68
C ASP A 4 14.51 1.99 23.19
N LEU A 5 15.20 1.30 22.29
CA LEU A 5 15.03 1.47 20.84
C LEU A 5 14.27 0.29 20.23
N SER A 6 13.25 -0.22 20.93
CA SER A 6 12.18 -0.99 20.28
C SER A 6 11.31 -0.02 19.47
N GLY A 7 11.89 0.56 18.44
CA GLY A 7 11.26 1.49 17.54
C GLY A 7 10.43 0.75 16.49
N LEU A 8 9.21 1.23 16.26
CA LEU A 8 8.41 0.85 15.11
C LEU A 8 9.14 1.26 13.82
N VAL A 9 9.46 0.29 12.96
CA VAL A 9 9.95 0.56 11.61
C VAL A 9 8.77 0.54 10.64
N LEU A 10 8.33 1.73 10.25
CA LEU A 10 7.32 1.92 9.20
C LEU A 10 8.04 2.11 7.87
N ALA A 11 7.66 1.31 6.88
CA ALA A 11 8.13 1.46 5.52
C ALA A 11 6.96 1.84 4.60
N VAL A 12 7.09 2.98 3.93
CA VAL A 12 6.16 3.45 2.91
C VAL A 12 6.97 3.77 1.66
N ASP A 13 6.64 3.11 0.56
CA ASP A 13 7.24 3.35 -0.75
C ASP A 13 6.19 3.98 -1.68
N PRO A 14 6.29 5.29 -1.98
CA PRO A 14 5.37 5.94 -2.90
C PRO A 14 5.84 5.75 -4.34
N LYS A 15 5.00 5.15 -5.18
CA LYS A 15 5.24 5.07 -6.63
C LYS A 15 4.43 6.13 -7.38
N HIS A 16 5.15 6.96 -8.14
CA HIS A 16 4.59 8.04 -8.94
C HIS A 16 4.73 7.73 -10.43
N PHE A 17 3.69 8.03 -11.21
CA PHE A 17 3.69 7.89 -12.66
C PHE A 17 3.71 9.27 -13.31
N GLN A 18 4.73 9.55 -14.12
CA GLN A 18 4.98 10.89 -14.68
C GLN A 18 4.30 11.14 -16.04
N SER A 19 3.71 10.12 -16.67
CA SER A 19 3.06 10.24 -17.98
C SER A 19 2.03 9.13 -18.23
N ALA A 20 1.10 9.33 -19.18
CA ALA A 20 0.12 8.33 -19.59
C ALA A 20 0.78 7.04 -20.10
N ASP A 21 1.87 7.19 -20.84
CA ASP A 21 2.69 6.09 -21.34
C ASP A 21 3.37 5.33 -20.21
N SER A 22 3.89 6.03 -19.20
CA SER A 22 4.43 5.40 -18.00
C SER A 22 3.34 4.64 -17.26
N LEU A 23 2.14 5.20 -17.18
CA LEU A 23 1.07 4.54 -16.47
C LEU A 23 0.67 3.24 -17.19
N SER A 24 0.35 3.30 -18.48
CA SER A 24 -0.10 2.13 -19.28
C SER A 24 0.90 0.97 -19.31
N LYS A 25 2.21 1.25 -19.31
CA LYS A 25 3.27 0.24 -19.40
C LYS A 25 3.84 -0.17 -18.04
N ASN A 26 3.93 0.76 -17.08
CA ASN A 26 4.74 0.56 -15.89
C ASN A 26 3.95 0.39 -14.60
N TRP A 27 2.63 0.63 -14.57
CA TRP A 27 1.91 0.53 -13.29
C TRP A 27 1.95 -0.88 -12.68
N LYS A 28 1.92 -1.92 -13.53
CA LYS A 28 2.07 -3.32 -13.12
C LYS A 28 3.49 -3.60 -12.60
N ASN A 29 4.50 -3.02 -13.24
CA ASN A 29 5.89 -3.14 -12.77
C ASN A 29 6.05 -2.45 -11.42
N GLY A 30 5.51 -1.23 -11.27
CA GLY A 30 5.51 -0.52 -9.98
C GLY A 30 4.78 -1.29 -8.87
N HIS A 31 3.67 -1.96 -9.19
CA HIS A 31 3.01 -2.88 -8.25
C HIS A 31 3.93 -4.06 -7.86
N ASN A 32 4.57 -4.70 -8.83
CA ASN A 32 5.50 -5.82 -8.56
C ASN A 32 6.71 -5.37 -7.72
N ASP A 33 7.23 -4.17 -7.96
CA ASP A 33 8.32 -3.59 -7.16
C ASP A 33 7.88 -3.39 -5.70
N LEU A 34 6.66 -2.90 -5.46
CA LEU A 34 6.11 -2.79 -4.12
C LEU A 34 5.99 -4.18 -3.45
N VAL A 35 5.52 -5.19 -4.17
CA VAL A 35 5.41 -6.57 -3.65
C VAL A 35 6.78 -7.14 -3.30
N ALA A 36 7.79 -6.89 -4.14
CA ALA A 36 9.16 -7.29 -3.88
C ALA A 36 9.74 -6.55 -2.67
N PHE A 37 9.46 -5.25 -2.53
CA PHE A 37 9.84 -4.45 -1.37
C PHE A 37 9.24 -5.01 -0.07
N ALA A 38 7.94 -5.28 -0.06
CA ALA A 38 7.27 -5.90 1.08
C ALA A 38 7.86 -7.27 1.41
N THR A 39 8.17 -8.08 0.40
CA THR A 39 8.80 -9.40 0.58
C THR A 39 10.14 -9.27 1.29
N ASN A 40 11.03 -8.41 0.77
CA ASN A 40 12.35 -8.18 1.34
C ASN A 40 12.29 -7.68 2.79
N LEU A 41 11.35 -6.79 3.09
CA LEU A 41 11.18 -6.28 4.45
C LEU A 41 10.64 -7.34 5.40
N HIS A 42 9.63 -8.10 5.00
CA HIS A 42 9.06 -9.13 5.86
C HIS A 42 10.00 -10.33 6.05
N GLU A 43 10.87 -10.64 5.09
CA GLU A 43 11.92 -11.65 5.26
C GLU A 43 12.96 -11.24 6.30
N ARG A 44 13.36 -9.95 6.31
CA ARG A 44 14.37 -9.42 7.25
C ARG A 44 13.78 -9.07 8.61
N PHE A 45 12.54 -8.59 8.62
CA PHE A 45 11.83 -8.10 9.79
C PHE A 45 10.41 -8.69 9.81
N PRO A 46 10.23 -9.95 10.23
CA PRO A 46 8.93 -10.65 10.17
C PRO A 46 7.78 -9.91 10.87
N MET A 47 8.11 -9.14 11.91
CA MET A 47 7.16 -8.37 12.71
C MET A 47 6.94 -6.93 12.21
N CYS A 48 7.64 -6.47 11.18
CA CYS A 48 7.34 -5.14 10.60
C CYS A 48 5.98 -5.15 9.90
N ALA A 49 5.34 -3.98 9.84
CA ALA A 49 4.15 -3.74 9.03
C ALA A 49 4.53 -2.84 7.85
N VAL A 50 4.11 -3.23 6.65
CA VAL A 50 4.43 -2.56 5.39
C VAL A 50 3.15 -2.03 4.76
N GLY A 51 3.16 -0.72 4.48
CA GLY A 51 2.10 -0.04 3.77
C GLY A 51 2.49 0.23 2.30
N GLY A 52 1.50 0.39 1.44
CA GLY A 52 1.72 0.81 0.05
C GLY A 52 0.71 1.87 -0.39
N VAL A 53 1.16 2.81 -1.22
CA VAL A 53 0.26 3.75 -1.89
C VAL A 53 0.64 3.81 -3.37
N ILE A 54 -0.34 3.55 -4.24
CA ILE A 54 -0.23 3.89 -5.66
C ILE A 54 -1.02 5.19 -5.87
N ALA A 55 -0.33 6.22 -6.36
CA ALA A 55 -0.92 7.52 -6.66
C ALA A 55 -0.90 7.77 -8.17
N MET A 56 -2.03 8.20 -8.72
CA MET A 56 -2.16 8.51 -10.14
C MET A 56 -2.95 9.79 -10.39
N PRO A 57 -2.62 10.57 -11.42
CA PRO A 57 -3.40 11.76 -11.76
C PRO A 57 -4.73 11.38 -12.41
N GLU A 58 -5.76 12.24 -12.24
CA GLU A 58 -7.12 12.03 -12.73
C GLU A 58 -7.15 11.69 -14.24
N TRP A 59 -6.43 12.46 -15.06
CA TRP A 59 -6.33 12.26 -16.51
C TRP A 59 -5.77 10.88 -16.92
N ALA A 60 -5.07 10.18 -16.02
CA ALA A 60 -4.52 8.85 -16.27
C ALA A 60 -5.40 7.71 -15.73
N SER A 61 -6.48 8.04 -15.02
CA SER A 61 -7.31 7.10 -14.25
C SER A 61 -8.62 6.77 -14.96
N SER A 62 -8.52 6.16 -16.13
CA SER A 62 -9.72 5.60 -16.78
C SER A 62 -10.35 4.50 -15.91
N GLU A 63 -11.69 4.37 -15.96
CA GLU A 63 -12.42 3.38 -15.18
C GLU A 63 -11.89 1.94 -15.35
N SER A 64 -11.48 1.59 -16.58
CA SER A 64 -10.87 0.29 -16.90
C SER A 64 -9.56 0.05 -16.13
N ILE A 65 -8.66 1.05 -16.13
CA ILE A 65 -7.39 0.98 -15.41
C ILE A 65 -7.66 0.85 -13.91
N LEU A 66 -8.60 1.62 -13.37
CA LEU A 66 -8.94 1.60 -11.95
C LEU A 66 -9.54 0.27 -11.51
N ARG A 67 -10.45 -0.31 -12.29
CA ARG A 67 -10.97 -1.67 -12.05
C ARG A 67 -9.87 -2.71 -12.09
N GLN A 68 -8.95 -2.61 -13.04
CA GLN A 68 -7.80 -3.50 -13.13
C GLN A 68 -6.87 -3.35 -11.91
N MET A 69 -6.52 -2.11 -11.53
CA MET A 69 -5.72 -1.82 -10.35
C MET A 69 -6.38 -2.31 -9.08
N HIS A 70 -7.68 -2.08 -8.91
CA HIS A 70 -8.46 -2.59 -7.77
C HIS A 70 -8.37 -4.11 -7.69
N GLY A 71 -8.62 -4.81 -8.79
CA GLY A 71 -8.56 -6.27 -8.83
C GLY A 71 -7.17 -6.83 -8.54
N ILE A 72 -6.11 -6.19 -9.03
CA ILE A 72 -4.72 -6.62 -8.78
C ILE A 72 -4.31 -6.31 -7.33
N CYS A 73 -4.44 -5.05 -6.91
CA CYS A 73 -3.97 -4.59 -5.60
C CYS A 73 -4.76 -5.22 -4.45
N SER A 74 -6.05 -5.52 -4.63
CA SER A 74 -6.86 -6.19 -3.60
C SER A 74 -6.32 -7.58 -3.24
N ARG A 75 -5.59 -8.25 -4.15
CA ARG A 75 -4.99 -9.57 -3.86
C ARG A 75 -3.75 -9.47 -2.97
N SER A 76 -3.12 -8.30 -2.91
CA SER A 76 -1.93 -8.05 -2.10
C SER A 76 -2.28 -7.68 -0.66
N ILE A 77 -3.57 -7.65 -0.29
CA ILE A 77 -4.05 -7.40 1.07
C ILE A 77 -5.12 -8.41 1.51
N PRO A 78 -5.39 -8.52 2.81
CA PRO A 78 -4.50 -8.13 3.91
C PRO A 78 -3.42 -9.20 4.19
N ARG A 79 -2.30 -8.77 4.77
CA ARG A 79 -1.34 -9.65 5.44
C ARG A 79 -1.79 -9.90 6.89
N ASP A 80 -2.66 -10.89 7.07
CA ASP A 80 -3.16 -11.23 8.41
C ASP A 80 -2.20 -12.11 9.22
N ARG A 81 -1.31 -12.84 8.55
CA ARG A 81 -0.32 -13.70 9.19
C ARG A 81 1.08 -13.12 8.95
N PRO A 82 1.85 -12.79 10.02
CA PRO A 82 3.22 -12.30 9.86
C PRO A 82 4.15 -13.33 9.20
N VAL A 83 3.85 -14.62 9.35
CA VAL A 83 4.69 -15.69 8.79
C VAL A 83 4.05 -16.22 7.50
N ASN A 84 4.87 -16.37 6.44
CA ASN A 84 4.51 -16.97 5.14
C ASN A 84 3.60 -16.14 4.20
N ALA A 85 3.48 -14.82 4.40
CA ALA A 85 2.74 -13.93 3.49
C ALA A 85 3.58 -12.70 3.09
N TYR A 86 4.85 -12.90 2.76
CA TYR A 86 5.85 -11.83 2.64
C TYR A 86 5.54 -10.78 1.56
N GLY A 87 4.92 -11.17 0.44
CA GLY A 87 4.54 -10.22 -0.62
C GLY A 87 3.21 -9.47 -0.39
N LYS A 88 2.56 -9.64 0.77
CA LYS A 88 1.32 -8.94 1.11
C LYS A 88 1.57 -7.74 2.01
N PHE A 89 0.66 -6.78 1.97
CA PHE A 89 0.69 -5.56 2.78
C PHE A 89 -0.36 -5.60 3.88
N GLU A 90 -0.11 -4.85 4.95
CA GLU A 90 -1.06 -4.61 6.04
C GLU A 90 -2.11 -3.56 5.66
N GLY A 91 -1.70 -2.54 4.91
CA GLY A 91 -2.58 -1.53 4.33
C GLY A 91 -2.05 -1.07 2.97
N PHE A 92 -2.94 -0.99 1.97
CA PHE A 92 -2.57 -0.56 0.64
C PHE A 92 -3.64 0.38 0.09
N ALA A 93 -3.26 1.58 -0.35
CA ALA A 93 -4.20 2.56 -0.88
C ALA A 93 -3.99 2.80 -2.38
N LEU A 94 -5.09 3.05 -3.09
CA LEU A 94 -5.08 3.62 -4.44
C LEU A 94 -5.66 5.03 -4.37
N VAL A 95 -4.89 6.03 -4.75
CA VAL A 95 -5.29 7.44 -4.72
C VAL A 95 -5.26 8.04 -6.12
N VAL A 96 -6.26 8.88 -6.40
CA VAL A 96 -6.29 9.72 -7.61
C VAL A 96 -6.31 11.19 -7.19
N TYR A 97 -5.48 11.99 -7.85
CA TYR A 97 -5.34 13.42 -7.57
C TYR A 97 -5.56 14.26 -8.84
N ASP A 98 -6.04 15.51 -8.68
CA ASP A 98 -6.25 16.44 -9.81
C ASP A 98 -4.96 17.14 -10.22
N GLU A 99 -5.03 18.02 -11.21
CA GLU A 99 -3.89 18.81 -11.66
C GLU A 99 -3.33 19.78 -10.60
N ARG A 100 -4.09 20.03 -9.51
CA ARG A 100 -3.67 20.87 -8.37
C ARG A 100 -3.01 20.05 -7.27
N GLY A 101 -2.97 18.72 -7.40
CA GLY A 101 -2.47 17.80 -6.39
C GLY A 101 -3.50 17.48 -5.29
N GLU A 102 -4.74 17.93 -5.45
CA GLU A 102 -5.83 17.63 -4.51
C GLU A 102 -6.36 16.23 -4.75
N LEU A 103 -6.68 15.51 -3.68
CA LEU A 103 -7.27 14.17 -3.78
C LEU A 103 -8.72 14.29 -4.29
N VAL A 104 -8.98 13.78 -5.50
CA VAL A 104 -10.31 13.82 -6.15
C VAL A 104 -11.14 12.58 -5.87
N TRP A 105 -10.57 11.60 -5.17
CA TRP A 105 -10.98 10.19 -5.26
C TRP A 105 -10.91 9.49 -3.90
N PRO A 106 -11.87 8.60 -3.53
CA PRO A 106 -12.16 7.42 -4.36
C PRO A 106 -13.55 7.19 -4.95
N THR A 107 -13.67 7.20 -6.29
CA THR A 107 -14.88 6.78 -7.05
C THR A 107 -14.53 6.07 -8.38
N PRO A 108 -14.31 4.74 -8.40
CA PRO A 108 -15.44 3.84 -8.19
C PRO A 108 -15.17 2.79 -7.12
N LEU A 109 -14.19 3.01 -6.23
CA LEU A 109 -13.98 2.04 -5.16
C LEU A 109 -15.17 2.12 -4.20
N PRO A 110 -15.79 0.98 -3.82
CA PRO A 110 -16.79 0.98 -2.78
C PRO A 110 -16.25 1.71 -1.52
N PRO A 111 -17.07 2.49 -0.79
CA PRO A 111 -16.63 3.20 0.42
C PRO A 111 -15.97 2.29 1.48
N HIS A 112 -16.31 1.00 1.47
CA HIS A 112 -15.74 -0.03 2.35
C HIS A 112 -14.59 -0.81 1.71
N SER A 113 -14.07 -0.37 0.56
CA SER A 113 -12.96 -1.05 -0.08
C SER A 113 -11.73 -1.01 0.84
N PRO A 114 -11.02 -2.14 1.01
CA PRO A 114 -9.78 -2.16 1.78
C PRO A 114 -8.65 -1.37 1.09
N LEU A 115 -8.86 -0.95 -0.17
CA LEU A 115 -7.99 -0.07 -0.93
C LEU A 115 -8.31 1.43 -0.75
N HIS A 116 -9.35 1.76 0.00
CA HIS A 116 -9.67 3.14 0.36
C HIS A 116 -8.59 3.69 1.31
N PRO A 117 -8.06 4.91 1.12
CA PRO A 117 -6.98 5.47 1.95
C PRO A 117 -7.26 5.38 3.45
N SER A 118 -8.43 5.83 3.91
CA SER A 118 -8.83 5.75 5.32
C SER A 118 -8.78 4.32 5.85
N SER A 119 -9.37 3.35 5.15
CA SER A 119 -9.36 1.94 5.54
C SER A 119 -7.95 1.34 5.55
N ALA A 120 -7.15 1.66 4.53
CA ALA A 120 -5.78 1.18 4.40
C ALA A 120 -4.89 1.69 5.52
N PHE A 121 -4.92 3.01 5.79
CA PHE A 121 -4.12 3.61 6.85
C PHE A 121 -4.58 3.19 8.24
N GLN A 122 -5.89 3.07 8.46
CA GLN A 122 -6.42 2.53 9.72
C GLN A 122 -5.94 1.10 9.96
N THR A 123 -6.10 0.21 8.97
CA THR A 123 -5.66 -1.19 9.09
C THR A 123 -4.16 -1.27 9.34
N LEU A 124 -3.36 -0.46 8.63
CA LEU A 124 -1.92 -0.41 8.83
C LEU A 124 -1.57 0.02 10.27
N ALA A 125 -2.21 1.08 10.79
CA ALA A 125 -2.00 1.55 12.15
C ALA A 125 -2.39 0.50 13.21
N GLU A 126 -3.48 -0.25 13.01
CA GLU A 126 -3.90 -1.33 13.90
C GLU A 126 -2.90 -2.50 13.90
N LYS A 127 -2.39 -2.88 12.72
CA LYS A 127 -1.37 -3.96 12.60
C LYS A 127 -0.02 -3.53 13.18
N VAL A 128 0.34 -2.28 13.00
CA VAL A 128 1.48 -1.65 13.68
C VAL A 128 1.34 -1.77 15.19
N TYR A 129 0.23 -1.29 15.76
CA TYR A 129 0.01 -1.27 17.20
C TYR A 129 0.02 -2.67 17.82
N SER A 130 -0.70 -3.62 17.21
CA SER A 130 -0.76 -5.00 17.69
C SER A 130 0.59 -5.72 17.66
N ARG A 131 1.45 -5.41 16.69
CA ARG A 131 2.80 -6.02 16.60
C ARG A 131 3.79 -5.36 17.54
N THR A 132 3.66 -4.07 17.82
CA THR A 132 4.43 -3.41 18.87
C THR A 132 4.12 -4.03 20.23
N LEU A 133 2.84 -4.23 20.58
CA LEU A 133 2.46 -4.89 21.83
C LEU A 133 2.96 -6.34 21.95
N ALA A 134 3.09 -7.06 20.83
CA ALA A 134 3.57 -8.43 20.84
C ALA A 134 5.09 -8.57 21.06
N ILE A 135 5.84 -7.47 20.97
CA ILE A 135 7.32 -7.45 21.12
C ILE A 135 7.72 -7.01 22.55
N VAL A 136 6.83 -6.32 23.27
CA VAL A 136 7.01 -5.87 24.68
C VAL A 136 6.60 -6.97 25.64
#